data_AF-A0A352WAK6-F1
#
_entry.id   AF-A0A352WAK6-F1
#
_cell.length_a   1.000
_cell.length_b   1.000
_cell.length_c   1.000
_cell.angle_alpha   90.00
_cell.angle_beta   90.00
_cell.angle_gamma   90.00
#
_symmetry.space_group_name_H-M   'P 1'
#
loop_
_entity.id
_entity.type
_entity.pdbx_description
1 polymer ?
#
loop_
_entity_poly.entity_id
_entity_poly.type
_entity_poly.pdbx_seq_one_letter_code
_entity_poly.pdbx_strand_id
1 'polypeptide(L)'
;LKDQFGKMGYAAQVLPKGGLLVKIRGGAGASGASGTSGASGDGTGAGTNSGASTGVAFLAHVDTLGAVVKEIKSTGRLRLSRIGGYMMNAVEGENCLVETLDGRHYNGTILTTQSSTHIFNEATKLERNEANMEIRLDEQVHSAEDVKKLGIAVGDFVSFD
;
A
#
# COMPACT_ATOMS: atom_id res chain seq x y z
N LEU A 1 -10.37 -3.98 -13.98
CA LEU A 1 -11.01 -2.65 -14.23
C LEU A 1 -10.77 -2.10 -15.63
N LYS A 2 -9.54 -2.07 -16.17
CA LYS A 2 -9.26 -1.65 -17.56
C LYS A 2 -10.19 -2.31 -18.59
N ASP A 3 -10.40 -3.62 -18.48
CA ASP A 3 -11.28 -4.38 -19.38
C ASP A 3 -12.77 -4.07 -19.20
N GLN A 4 -13.19 -3.62 -18.00
CA GLN A 4 -14.57 -3.21 -17.78
C GLN A 4 -14.86 -1.85 -18.44
N PHE A 5 -13.94 -0.89 -18.32
CA PHE A 5 -14.05 0.38 -19.05
C PHE A 5 -13.90 0.20 -20.57
N GLY A 6 -13.08 -0.77 -21.01
CA GLY A 6 -13.00 -1.19 -22.41
C GLY A 6 -14.33 -1.72 -22.96
N LYS A 7 -15.05 -2.54 -22.18
CA LYS A 7 -16.41 -3.03 -22.53
C LYS A 7 -17.46 -1.91 -22.59
N MET A 8 -17.25 -0.82 -21.86
CA MET A 8 -18.11 0.38 -21.86
C MET A 8 -17.73 1.40 -22.95
N GLY A 9 -16.74 1.10 -23.81
CA GLY A 9 -16.32 1.96 -24.91
C GLY A 9 -15.37 3.10 -24.53
N TYR A 10 -14.78 3.08 -23.33
CA TYR A 10 -13.86 4.11 -22.85
C TYR A 10 -12.39 3.67 -22.95
N ALA A 11 -11.54 4.60 -23.40
CA ALA A 11 -10.09 4.41 -23.40
C ALA A 11 -9.55 4.60 -21.97
N ALA A 12 -9.16 3.50 -21.32
CA ALA A 12 -8.61 3.49 -19.98
C ALA A 12 -7.11 3.16 -19.99
N GLN A 13 -6.30 4.02 -19.37
CA GLN A 13 -4.84 3.86 -19.23
C GLN A 13 -4.48 3.70 -17.76
N VAL A 14 -3.64 2.70 -17.45
CA VAL A 14 -3.06 2.52 -16.12
C VAL A 14 -1.82 3.42 -16.01
N LEU A 15 -1.75 4.23 -14.95
CA LEU A 15 -0.63 5.10 -14.66
C LEU A 15 0.43 4.36 -13.81
N PRO A 16 1.71 4.79 -13.85
CA PRO A 16 2.80 4.12 -13.13
C PRO A 16 2.63 4.07 -11.60
N LYS A 17 1.75 4.90 -11.03
CA LYS A 17 1.46 4.98 -9.59
C LYS A 17 0.09 4.36 -9.24
N GLY A 18 -0.37 3.34 -9.96
CA GLY A 18 -1.62 2.63 -9.63
C GLY A 18 -2.93 3.33 -10.02
N GLY A 19 -2.89 4.62 -10.41
CA GLY A 19 -4.06 5.35 -10.87
C GLY A 19 -4.60 4.87 -12.22
N LEU A 20 -5.93 4.99 -12.42
CA LEU A 20 -6.57 4.74 -13.71
C LEU A 20 -7.05 6.06 -14.33
N LEU A 21 -6.62 6.33 -15.56
CA LEU A 21 -7.08 7.46 -16.37
C LEU A 21 -8.15 6.97 -17.35
N VAL A 22 -9.36 7.53 -17.27
CA VAL A 22 -10.46 7.20 -18.19
C VAL A 22 -10.85 8.46 -18.98
N LYS A 23 -10.76 8.39 -20.32
CA LYS A 23 -11.16 9.49 -21.22
C LYS A 23 -12.63 9.33 -21.62
N ILE A 24 -13.50 10.20 -21.12
CA ILE A 24 -14.97 10.07 -21.29
C ILE A 24 -15.49 10.79 -22.54
N ARG A 25 -14.74 11.74 -23.12
CA ARG A 25 -15.13 12.45 -24.34
C ARG A 25 -13.97 12.63 -25.31
N GLY A 26 -14.23 12.37 -26.59
CA GLY A 26 -13.30 12.56 -27.70
C GLY A 26 -13.02 14.05 -27.95
N GLY A 27 -12.13 14.63 -27.14
CA GLY A 27 -11.45 15.87 -27.49
C GLY A 27 -10.16 15.58 -28.25
N ALA A 28 -10.02 16.15 -29.45
CA ALA A 28 -8.79 16.13 -30.21
C ALA A 28 -7.73 16.98 -29.49
N GLY A 29 -6.52 16.42 -29.34
CA GLY A 29 -5.31 17.19 -29.07
C GLY A 29 -4.97 17.47 -27.60
N ALA A 30 -4.19 16.55 -27.01
CA ALA A 30 -3.01 16.94 -26.23
C ALA A 30 -1.93 15.89 -26.52
N SER A 31 -1.49 15.84 -27.78
CA SER A 31 -0.23 15.22 -28.16
C SER A 31 0.89 16.07 -27.58
N GLY A 32 1.37 15.72 -26.39
CA GLY A 32 2.50 16.41 -25.77
C GLY A 32 2.30 16.67 -24.29
N ALA A 33 2.38 15.62 -23.47
CA ALA A 33 2.79 15.77 -22.08
C ALA A 33 4.19 15.16 -21.96
N SER A 34 5.21 15.89 -22.44
CA SER A 34 6.58 15.63 -22.03
C SER A 34 6.63 15.89 -20.52
N GLY A 35 6.91 14.85 -19.75
CA GLY A 35 7.04 14.94 -18.31
C GLY A 35 8.12 15.93 -17.92
N THR A 36 7.73 17.04 -17.31
CA THR A 36 8.64 17.86 -16.50
C THR A 36 8.55 17.34 -15.07
N SER A 37 9.63 16.70 -14.64
CA SER A 37 9.93 16.47 -13.23
C SER A 37 10.00 17.81 -12.51
N GLY A 38 9.15 18.06 -11.52
CA GLY A 38 9.28 19.26 -10.70
C GLY A 38 8.13 19.52 -9.73
N ALA A 39 8.45 19.36 -8.44
CA ALA A 39 7.98 20.11 -7.28
C ALA A 39 6.48 20.19 -6.94
N SER A 40 6.19 19.67 -5.75
CA SER A 40 5.26 20.18 -4.72
C SER A 40 4.49 21.46 -5.05
N GLY A 41 3.16 21.41 -5.00
CA GLY A 41 2.31 22.61 -4.99
C GLY A 41 0.82 22.28 -5.09
N ASP A 42 0.09 22.49 -3.99
CA ASP A 42 -1.37 22.68 -4.01
C ASP A 42 -1.71 23.80 -5.00
N GLY A 43 -2.59 23.51 -5.97
CA GLY A 43 -2.86 24.43 -7.06
C GLY A 43 -4.24 24.23 -7.68
N THR A 44 -5.27 24.67 -6.96
CA THR A 44 -6.61 24.90 -7.50
C THR A 44 -6.53 25.92 -8.64
N GLY A 45 -6.79 25.49 -9.88
CA GLY A 45 -6.72 26.36 -11.05
C GLY A 45 -7.81 26.03 -12.07
N ALA A 46 -9.01 26.58 -11.86
CA ALA A 46 -10.10 26.56 -12.82
C ALA A 46 -10.01 27.77 -13.76
N GLY A 47 -9.99 27.51 -15.08
CA GLY A 47 -10.50 28.42 -16.09
C GLY A 47 -9.51 28.85 -17.19
N THR A 48 -9.76 28.47 -18.44
CA THR A 48 -10.07 29.39 -19.56
C THR A 48 -10.80 28.61 -20.66
N ASN A 49 -11.90 29.18 -21.16
CA ASN A 49 -12.74 28.62 -22.22
C ASN A 49 -12.23 29.04 -23.59
N SER A 50 -12.14 28.11 -24.54
CA SER A 50 -12.14 28.38 -25.98
C SER A 50 -12.52 27.12 -26.76
N GLY A 51 -13.76 27.04 -27.25
CA GLY A 51 -14.23 26.34 -28.46
C GLY A 51 -13.76 24.91 -28.82
N ALA A 52 -13.04 24.20 -27.98
CA ALA A 52 -12.54 22.86 -28.22
C ALA A 52 -13.30 21.89 -27.31
N SER A 53 -13.79 20.78 -27.86
CA SER A 53 -14.42 19.70 -27.11
C SER A 53 -13.59 19.34 -25.87
N THR A 54 -13.98 19.88 -24.71
CA THR A 54 -13.23 19.77 -23.47
C THR A 54 -13.27 18.30 -23.05
N GLY A 55 -12.13 17.62 -23.19
CA GLY A 55 -11.98 16.25 -22.74
C GLY A 55 -12.02 16.24 -21.22
N VAL A 56 -13.06 15.65 -20.63
CA VAL A 56 -13.10 15.40 -19.18
C VAL A 56 -12.38 14.07 -18.92
N ALA A 57 -11.37 14.14 -18.05
CA ALA A 57 -10.63 12.99 -17.57
C ALA A 57 -10.89 12.83 -16.07
N PHE A 58 -11.24 11.61 -15.66
CA PHE A 58 -11.28 11.24 -14.25
C PHE A 58 -10.05 10.43 -13.90
N LEU A 59 -9.44 10.76 -12.76
CA LEU A 59 -8.35 10.03 -12.16
C LEU A 59 -8.81 9.53 -10.80
N ALA A 60 -8.71 8.22 -10.59
CA ALA A 60 -8.92 7.60 -9.29
C ALA A 60 -7.69 6.72 -8.97
N HIS A 61 -7.24 6.77 -7.72
CA HIS A 61 -6.27 5.80 -7.21
C HIS A 61 -7.03 4.51 -6.86
N VAL A 62 -6.47 3.37 -7.26
CA VAL A 62 -7.04 2.05 -6.98
C VAL A 62 -6.09 1.22 -6.13
N ASP A 63 -4.86 1.71 -5.95
CA ASP A 63 -3.92 1.21 -4.98
C ASP A 63 -4.34 1.57 -3.55
N THR A 64 -4.18 0.59 -2.67
CA THR A 64 -4.34 0.72 -1.23
C THR A 64 -2.96 0.75 -0.59
N LEU A 65 -2.88 1.42 0.57
CA LEU A 65 -1.70 1.33 1.42
C LEU A 65 -1.57 -0.11 1.95
N GLY A 66 -0.35 -0.49 2.33
CA GLY A 66 -0.09 -1.82 2.87
C GLY A 66 1.35 -1.99 3.30
N ALA A 67 1.79 -3.22 3.45
CA ALA A 67 3.18 -3.55 3.74
C ALA A 67 3.62 -4.81 2.99
N VAL A 68 4.93 -5.04 2.95
CA VAL A 68 5.52 -6.32 2.55
C VAL A 68 6.31 -6.92 3.69
N VAL A 69 6.35 -8.25 3.75
CA VAL A 69 7.25 -8.98 4.64
C VAL A 69 8.69 -8.74 4.20
N LYS A 70 9.49 -8.11 5.06
CA LYS A 70 10.90 -7.78 4.82
C LYS A 70 11.85 -8.82 5.38
N GLU A 71 11.51 -9.39 6.53
CA GLU A 71 12.36 -10.33 7.27
C GLU A 71 11.48 -11.20 8.18
N ILE A 72 11.87 -12.46 8.34
CA ILE A 72 11.25 -13.39 9.30
C ILE A 72 12.22 -13.51 10.48
N LYS A 73 11.79 -13.09 11.68
CA LYS A 73 12.61 -13.17 12.89
C LYS A 73 12.69 -14.62 13.37
N SER A 74 13.76 -14.95 14.10
CA SER A 74 13.94 -16.27 14.71
C SER A 74 12.81 -16.66 15.67
N THR A 75 12.09 -15.68 16.23
CA THR A 75 10.95 -15.87 17.13
C THR A 75 9.64 -16.22 16.42
N GLY A 76 9.62 -16.27 15.08
CA GLY A 76 8.40 -16.46 14.28
C GLY A 76 7.60 -15.18 14.02
N ARG A 77 8.11 -14.02 14.45
CA ARG A 77 7.52 -12.70 14.14
C ARG A 77 7.99 -12.19 12.78
N LEU A 78 7.16 -11.38 12.12
CA LEU A 78 7.49 -10.82 10.81
C LEU A 78 7.86 -9.35 10.93
N ARG A 79 8.93 -8.94 10.25
CA ARG A 79 9.26 -7.53 10.07
C ARG A 79 8.68 -7.05 8.75
N LEU A 80 8.18 -5.82 8.75
CA LEU A 80 7.52 -5.22 7.60
C LEU A 80 8.33 -4.09 7.00
N SER A 81 8.11 -3.86 5.71
CA SER A 81 8.43 -2.59 5.04
C SER A 81 7.15 -1.98 4.50
N ARG A 82 7.00 -0.66 4.64
CA ARG A 82 5.77 0.03 4.24
C ARG A 82 5.63 0.13 2.72
N ILE A 83 4.43 -0.16 2.22
CA ILE A 83 4.01 0.19 0.86
C ILE A 83 3.11 1.41 0.96
N GLY A 84 3.63 2.55 0.50
CA GLY A 84 2.95 3.84 0.58
C GLY A 84 3.38 4.69 1.78
N GLY A 85 2.71 5.83 1.96
CA GLY A 85 3.05 6.84 2.97
C GLY A 85 2.02 6.90 4.09
N TYR A 86 2.21 6.10 5.14
CA TYR A 86 1.42 6.18 6.37
C TYR A 86 2.32 6.28 7.61
N MET A 87 1.72 6.76 8.71
CA MET A 87 2.38 6.86 10.01
C MET A 87 2.32 5.49 10.68
N MET A 88 3.46 4.98 11.14
CA MET A 88 3.54 3.68 11.82
C MET A 88 2.73 3.67 13.12
N ASN A 89 2.55 4.83 13.76
CA ASN A 89 1.67 4.99 14.92
C ASN A 89 0.20 4.71 14.60
N ALA A 90 -0.24 4.91 13.36
CA ALA A 90 -1.64 4.71 12.98
C ALA A 90 -1.98 3.24 12.75
N VAL A 91 -0.97 2.39 12.51
CA VAL A 91 -1.13 0.95 12.27
C VAL A 91 -0.71 0.11 13.49
N GLU A 92 -0.30 0.75 14.59
CA GLU A 92 0.06 0.05 15.82
C GLU A 92 -1.20 -0.54 16.46
N GLY A 93 -1.23 -1.86 16.65
CA GLY A 93 -2.38 -2.57 17.21
C GLY A 93 -3.44 -2.98 16.19
N GLU A 94 -3.27 -2.63 14.92
CA GLU A 94 -4.21 -3.01 13.86
C GLU A 94 -4.06 -4.48 13.48
N ASN A 95 -5.19 -5.05 13.02
CA ASN A 95 -5.22 -6.37 12.43
C ASN A 95 -4.72 -6.30 11.00
N CYS A 96 -4.05 -7.37 10.58
CA CYS A 96 -3.47 -7.45 9.26
C CYS A 96 -3.59 -8.86 8.69
N LEU A 97 -3.66 -8.91 7.37
CA LEU A 97 -3.76 -10.12 6.59
C LEU A 97 -2.48 -10.29 5.77
N VAL A 98 -1.74 -11.35 6.05
CA VAL A 98 -0.57 -11.76 5.27
C VAL A 98 -1.03 -12.68 4.15
N GLU A 99 -0.82 -12.27 2.91
CA GLU A 99 -1.11 -13.06 1.72
C GLU A 99 0.17 -13.66 1.16
N THR A 100 0.21 -14.99 1.16
CA THR A 100 1.30 -15.76 0.57
C THR A 100 1.16 -15.84 -0.94
N LEU A 101 2.29 -16.04 -1.63
CA LEU A 101 2.31 -16.33 -3.08
C LEU A 101 1.45 -17.53 -3.49
N ASP A 102 1.23 -18.48 -2.57
CA ASP A 102 0.38 -19.66 -2.79
C ASP A 102 -1.13 -19.35 -2.68
N GLY A 103 -1.51 -18.08 -2.43
CA GLY A 103 -2.90 -17.65 -2.27
C GLY A 103 -3.52 -18.00 -0.91
N ARG A 104 -2.71 -18.37 0.08
CA ARG A 104 -3.15 -18.56 1.47
C ARG A 104 -3.09 -17.25 2.22
N HIS A 105 -4.05 -17.07 3.14
CA HIS A 105 -4.16 -15.87 3.96
C HIS A 105 -3.99 -16.22 5.44
N TYR A 106 -3.20 -15.40 6.14
CA TYR A 106 -2.92 -15.56 7.56
C TYR A 106 -3.21 -14.26 8.30
N ASN A 107 -3.95 -14.35 9.40
CA ASN A 107 -4.21 -13.20 10.25
C ASN A 107 -3.03 -12.95 11.19
N GLY A 108 -2.82 -11.68 11.52
CA GLY A 108 -1.92 -11.27 12.57
C GLY A 108 -2.21 -9.88 13.06
N THR A 109 -1.48 -9.46 14.08
CA THR A 109 -1.57 -8.13 14.68
C THR A 109 -0.23 -7.43 14.60
N ILE A 110 -0.26 -6.14 14.23
CA ILE A 110 0.92 -5.29 14.21
C ILE A 110 1.21 -4.81 15.62
N LEU A 111 2.40 -5.10 16.12
CA LEU A 111 2.84 -4.78 17.46
C LEU A 111 4.22 -4.12 17.44
N THR A 112 4.50 -3.34 18.48
CA THR A 112 5.86 -2.89 18.75
C THR A 112 6.68 -4.01 19.39
N THR A 113 8.00 -3.98 19.17
CA THR A 113 8.94 -4.95 19.78
C THR A 113 8.92 -4.90 21.31
N GLN A 114 8.55 -3.76 21.90
CA GLN A 114 8.35 -3.57 23.33
C GLN A 114 6.88 -3.23 23.61
N SER A 115 6.02 -4.24 23.59
CA SER A 115 4.57 -4.06 23.64
C SER A 115 3.99 -3.76 25.03
N SER A 116 4.80 -3.76 26.11
CA SER A 116 4.31 -3.52 27.47
C SER A 116 5.28 -2.70 28.31
N THR A 117 4.79 -1.60 28.86
CA THR A 117 5.51 -0.76 29.83
C THR A 117 5.72 -1.45 31.18
N HIS A 118 4.93 -2.50 31.49
CA HIS A 118 5.07 -3.27 32.73
C HIS A 118 6.33 -4.16 32.73
N ILE A 119 6.82 -4.53 31.55
CA ILE A 119 8.03 -5.35 31.38
C ILE A 119 9.19 -4.51 30.84
N PHE A 120 8.89 -3.55 29.96
CA PHE A 120 9.88 -2.73 29.27
C PHE A 120 9.75 -1.26 29.69
N ASN A 121 10.69 -0.81 30.54
CA ASN A 121 10.70 0.55 31.09
C ASN A 121 10.77 1.67 30.02
N GLU A 122 11.26 1.35 28.82
CA GLU A 122 11.46 2.30 27.72
C GLU A 122 10.45 2.15 26.58
N ALA A 123 9.40 1.31 26.74
CA ALA A 123 8.38 1.09 25.70
C ALA A 123 7.66 2.38 25.28
N THR A 124 7.53 3.35 26.19
CA THR A 124 6.91 4.65 25.94
C THR A 124 7.78 5.56 25.05
N LYS A 125 9.11 5.41 25.08
CA LYS A 125 10.04 6.22 24.27
C LYS A 125 10.43 5.56 22.95
N LEU A 126 10.02 4.31 22.74
CA LEU A 126 10.35 3.57 21.53
C LEU A 126 9.72 4.26 20.31
N GLU A 127 10.56 4.66 19.35
CA GLU A 127 10.08 5.27 18.12
C GLU A 127 9.33 4.23 17.28
N ARG A 128 8.13 4.59 16.79
CA ARG A 128 7.35 3.74 15.89
C ARG A 128 7.92 3.84 14.48
N ASN A 129 8.83 2.91 14.16
CA ASN A 129 9.46 2.80 12.85
C ASN A 129 9.48 1.34 12.37
N GLU A 130 9.85 1.10 11.11
CA GLU A 130 9.91 -0.26 10.52
C GLU A 130 10.89 -1.22 11.23
N ALA A 131 11.82 -0.71 12.04
CA ALA A 131 12.73 -1.55 12.82
C ALA A 131 12.10 -2.02 14.14
N ASN A 132 11.25 -1.17 14.72
CA ASN A 132 10.66 -1.36 16.04
C ASN A 132 9.24 -1.92 15.99
N MET A 133 8.69 -2.14 14.79
CA MET A 133 7.38 -2.76 14.58
C MET A 133 7.52 -4.13 13.94
N GLU A 134 6.60 -5.02 14.29
CA GLU A 134 6.56 -6.40 13.83
C GLU A 134 5.13 -6.95 13.83
N ILE A 135 4.85 -7.94 12.98
CA ILE A 135 3.60 -8.70 13.03
C ILE A 135 3.79 -9.91 13.91
N ARG A 136 2.85 -10.09 14.83
CA ARG A 136 2.60 -11.37 15.47
C ARG A 136 1.49 -12.08 14.71
N LEU A 137 1.83 -13.21 14.09
CA LEU A 137 0.83 -14.09 13.47
C LEU A 137 -0.05 -14.73 14.54
N ASP A 138 -1.32 -14.98 14.22
CA ASP A 138 -2.25 -15.68 15.09
C ASP A 138 -2.09 -17.21 15.04
N GLU A 139 -1.24 -17.69 14.13
CA GLU A 139 -0.86 -19.10 14.01
C GLU A 139 0.13 -19.54 15.09
N GLN A 140 0.16 -20.83 15.40
CA GLN A 140 1.12 -21.42 16.33
C GLN A 140 2.51 -21.51 15.71
N VAL A 141 3.22 -20.38 15.68
CA VAL A 141 4.60 -20.26 15.23
C VAL A 141 5.52 -19.85 16.37
N HIS A 142 6.63 -20.56 16.52
CA HIS A 142 7.64 -20.26 17.54
C HIS A 142 9.03 -20.08 16.94
N SER A 143 9.18 -20.37 15.65
CA SER A 143 10.45 -20.33 14.94
C SER A 143 10.29 -19.78 13.51
N ALA A 144 11.40 -19.33 12.93
CA ALA A 144 11.41 -18.93 11.52
C ALA A 144 11.11 -20.11 10.59
N GLU A 145 11.47 -21.34 11.00
CA GLU A 145 11.15 -22.56 10.25
C GLU A 145 9.64 -22.80 10.21
N ASP A 146 8.92 -22.56 11.30
CA ASP A 146 7.46 -22.76 11.34
C ASP A 146 6.73 -21.77 10.42
N VAL A 147 7.17 -20.51 10.41
CA VAL A 147 6.66 -19.50 9.46
C VAL A 147 6.89 -19.93 8.01
N LYS A 148 8.06 -20.48 7.70
CA LYS A 148 8.37 -21.00 6.35
C LYS A 148 7.52 -22.23 6.00
N LYS A 149 7.18 -23.09 6.96
CA LYS A 149 6.26 -24.24 6.73
C LYS A 149 4.85 -23.77 6.39
N LEU A 150 4.42 -22.63 6.92
CA LEU A 150 3.17 -21.98 6.51
C LEU A 150 3.24 -21.43 5.08
N GLY A 151 4.41 -21.41 4.45
CA GLY A 151 4.61 -20.86 3.11
C GLY A 151 4.75 -19.34 3.09
N ILE A 152 4.91 -18.70 4.25
CA ILE A 152 5.18 -17.27 4.33
C ILE A 152 6.65 -17.04 3.98
N ALA A 153 6.88 -16.13 3.03
CA ALA A 153 8.18 -15.76 2.53
C ALA A 153 8.40 -14.24 2.59
N VAL A 154 9.67 -13.85 2.48
CA VAL A 154 10.03 -12.44 2.30
C VAL A 154 9.51 -11.98 0.93
N GLY A 155 8.80 -10.86 0.91
CA GLY A 155 8.12 -10.33 -0.28
C GLY A 155 6.61 -10.55 -0.29
N ASP A 156 6.07 -11.35 0.64
CA ASP A 156 4.62 -11.54 0.78
C ASP A 156 3.92 -10.22 1.15
N PHE A 157 2.72 -10.04 0.62
CA PHE A 157 1.94 -8.82 0.82
C PHE A 157 1.20 -8.87 2.15
N VAL A 158 1.08 -7.70 2.77
CA VAL A 158 0.34 -7.49 4.00
C VAL A 158 -0.66 -6.38 3.79
N SER A 159 -1.93 -6.71 3.97
CA SER A 159 -3.05 -5.78 3.94
C SER A 159 -3.49 -5.47 5.36
N PHE A 160 -3.93 -4.23 5.60
CA PHE A 160 -4.50 -3.81 6.88
C PHE A 160 -6.03 -3.91 6.78
N ASP A 161 -6.69 -4.28 7.88
CA ASP A 161 -8.16 -4.32 8.01
C ASP A 161 -8.69 -3.00 8.61
#